data_AF-A0A1A0IA73-F1
#
_entry.id   AF-A0A1A0IA73-F1
#
_cell.length_a   1.000
_cell.length_b   1.000
_cell.length_c   1.000
_cell.angle_alpha   90.00
_cell.angle_beta   90.00
_cell.angle_gamma   90.00
#
_symmetry.space_group_name_H-M   'P 1'
#
loop_
_entity.id
_entity.type
_entity.pdbx_description
1 polymer ?
#
loop_
_entity_poly.entity_id
_entity_poly.type
_entity_poly.pdbx_seq_one_letter_code
_entity_poly.pdbx_strand_id
1 'polypeptide(L)'
;MPPKKRATGTTGDAIRAFYLSWAADEGLELDVTDLALLERLVKATDLAARIEAQIDADGPMLTTERGTSKPHPGLPALRGEVELAAKLTVLLDKRIEDAASDQPANRGGVAPFATRGQYRTGTDDTPAAVRKPARTPRKRRQ
;
A
#
# COMPACT_ATOMS: atom_id res chain seq x y z
N MET A 1 8.53 -20.62 10.22
CA MET A 1 8.01 -19.59 9.28
C MET A 1 8.60 -19.89 7.91
N PRO A 2 7.78 -20.19 6.90
CA PRO A 2 8.26 -20.28 5.53
C PRO A 2 8.81 -18.91 5.07
N PRO A 3 9.77 -18.90 4.12
CA PRO A 3 10.33 -17.66 3.59
C PRO A 3 9.26 -16.84 2.87
N LYS A 4 9.29 -15.52 3.09
CA LYS A 4 8.36 -14.55 2.50
C LYS A 4 8.41 -14.65 0.98
N LYS A 5 7.35 -15.13 0.32
CA LYS A 5 7.24 -15.07 -1.14
C LYS A 5 7.26 -13.60 -1.54
N ARG A 6 8.25 -13.19 -2.32
CA ARG A 6 8.35 -11.83 -2.86
C ARG A 6 7.74 -11.85 -4.25
N ALA A 7 6.93 -10.85 -4.57
CA ALA A 7 6.45 -10.66 -5.93
C ALA A 7 7.66 -10.56 -6.88
N THR A 8 7.83 -11.56 -7.74
CA THR A 8 8.83 -11.59 -8.81
C THR A 8 8.11 -11.36 -10.12
N GLY A 9 8.17 -10.13 -10.65
CA GLY A 9 7.54 -9.76 -11.91
C GLY A 9 7.65 -8.26 -12.17
N THR A 10 7.99 -7.88 -13.41
CA THR A 10 8.05 -6.48 -13.86
C THR A 10 6.82 -6.06 -14.67
N THR A 11 5.92 -7.00 -14.98
CA THR A 11 4.68 -6.77 -15.73
C THR A 11 3.46 -7.01 -14.86
N GLY A 12 2.34 -6.35 -15.19
CA GLY A 12 1.06 -6.55 -14.53
C GLY A 12 0.62 -8.02 -14.56
N ASP A 13 0.76 -8.71 -15.68
CA ASP A 13 0.39 -10.13 -15.80
C ASP A 13 1.22 -11.04 -14.88
N ALA A 14 2.52 -10.78 -14.76
CA ALA A 14 3.39 -11.53 -13.85
C ALA A 14 2.99 -11.30 -12.38
N ILE A 15 2.65 -10.06 -12.02
CA ILE A 15 2.15 -9.73 -10.68
C ILE A 15 0.81 -10.44 -10.42
N ARG A 16 -0.11 -10.42 -11.38
CA ARG A 16 -1.40 -11.12 -11.28
C ARG A 16 -1.19 -12.61 -11.04
N ALA A 17 -0.38 -13.26 -11.88
CA ALA A 17 -0.07 -14.68 -11.74
C ALA A 17 0.59 -14.99 -10.38
N PHE A 18 1.52 -14.15 -9.92
CA PHE A 18 2.15 -14.30 -8.62
C PHE A 18 1.11 -14.32 -7.48
N TYR A 19 0.25 -13.30 -7.38
CA TYR A 19 -0.71 -13.23 -6.28
C TYR A 19 -1.79 -14.30 -6.34
N LEU A 20 -2.26 -14.67 -7.53
CA LEU A 20 -3.20 -15.78 -7.68
C LEU A 20 -2.56 -17.12 -7.29
N SER A 21 -1.30 -17.35 -7.70
CA SER A 21 -0.57 -18.57 -7.32
C SER A 21 -0.31 -18.62 -5.81
N TRP A 22 0.05 -17.50 -5.19
CA TRP A 22 0.27 -17.43 -3.75
C TRP A 22 -1.02 -17.71 -2.97
N ALA A 23 -2.14 -17.07 -3.34
CA ALA A 23 -3.43 -17.35 -2.71
C ALA A 23 -3.81 -18.84 -2.84
N ALA A 24 -3.64 -19.43 -4.03
CA ALA A 24 -3.92 -20.84 -4.26
C ALA A 24 -3.02 -21.77 -3.42
N ASP A 25 -1.72 -21.45 -3.29
CA ASP A 25 -0.77 -22.23 -2.49
C ASP A 25 -1.11 -22.20 -0.98
N GLU A 26 -1.72 -21.12 -0.50
CA GLU A 26 -2.22 -20.99 0.88
C GLU A 26 -3.65 -21.55 1.05
N GLY A 27 -4.28 -22.04 -0.03
CA GLY A 27 -5.67 -22.52 -0.01
C GLY A 27 -6.71 -21.42 0.20
N LEU A 28 -6.38 -20.17 -0.17
CA LEU A 28 -7.22 -19.00 -0.01
C LEU A 28 -7.99 -18.67 -1.29
N GLU A 29 -9.27 -18.35 -1.15
CA GLU A 29 -10.05 -17.70 -2.19
C GLU A 29 -10.01 -16.18 -1.99
N LEU A 30 -9.50 -15.45 -3.00
CA LEU A 30 -9.49 -13.99 -2.96
C LEU A 30 -10.91 -13.45 -3.09
N ASP A 31 -11.30 -12.57 -2.17
CA ASP A 31 -12.59 -11.89 -2.27
C ASP A 31 -12.62 -10.84 -3.40
N VAL A 32 -13.79 -10.31 -3.69
CA VAL A 32 -13.97 -9.29 -4.75
C VAL A 32 -13.14 -8.02 -4.46
N THR A 33 -12.91 -7.69 -3.19
CA THR A 33 -12.14 -6.53 -2.78
C THR A 33 -10.65 -6.73 -3.08
N ASP A 34 -10.12 -7.92 -2.78
CA ASP A 34 -8.74 -8.31 -3.03
C ASP A 34 -8.46 -8.42 -4.52
N LEU A 35 -9.41 -8.97 -5.28
CA LEU A 35 -9.35 -8.97 -6.75
C LEU A 35 -9.31 -7.54 -7.31
N ALA A 36 -10.11 -6.61 -6.78
CA ALA A 36 -10.08 -5.21 -7.21
C ALA A 36 -8.75 -4.52 -6.83
N LEU A 37 -8.16 -4.84 -5.68
CA LEU A 37 -6.84 -4.34 -5.30
C LEU A 37 -5.75 -4.89 -6.22
N LEU A 38 -5.81 -6.17 -6.55
CA LEU A 38 -4.90 -6.82 -7.49
C LEU A 38 -5.00 -6.19 -8.88
N GLU A 39 -6.21 -5.99 -9.41
CA GLU A 39 -6.41 -5.32 -10.69
C GLU A 39 -5.84 -3.89 -10.71
N ARG A 40 -6.00 -3.16 -9.60
CA ARG A 40 -5.44 -1.81 -9.49
C ARG A 40 -3.91 -1.83 -9.44
N LEU A 41 -3.33 -2.80 -8.77
CA LEU A 41 -1.88 -3.00 -8.72
C LEU A 41 -1.33 -3.29 -10.12
N VAL A 42 -1.95 -4.22 -10.84
CA VAL A 42 -1.62 -4.57 -12.24
C VAL A 42 -1.62 -3.32 -13.12
N LYS A 43 -2.70 -2.52 -13.06
CA LYS A 43 -2.82 -1.28 -13.84
C LYS A 43 -1.73 -0.26 -13.49
N ALA A 44 -1.45 -0.07 -12.20
CA ALA A 44 -0.41 0.87 -11.76
C ALA A 44 0.98 0.45 -12.25
N THR A 45 1.29 -0.85 -12.19
CA THR A 45 2.56 -1.40 -12.70
C THR A 45 2.69 -1.21 -14.21
N ASP A 46 1.64 -1.53 -14.98
CA ASP A 46 1.69 -1.39 -16.44
C ASP A 46 1.79 0.09 -16.88
N LEU A 47 1.12 1.00 -16.15
CA LEU A 47 1.25 2.44 -16.38
C LEU A 47 2.65 2.95 -16.03
N ALA A 48 3.22 2.52 -14.91
CA ALA A 48 4.59 2.89 -14.54
C ALA A 48 5.59 2.44 -15.62
N ALA A 49 5.50 1.17 -16.06
CA ALA A 49 6.37 0.65 -17.11
C ALA A 49 6.20 1.41 -18.44
N ARG A 50 4.98 1.81 -18.79
CA ARG A 50 4.72 2.62 -19.99
C ARG A 50 5.34 4.01 -19.90
N ILE A 51 5.19 4.68 -18.76
CA ILE A 51 5.75 6.03 -18.55
C ILE A 51 7.28 5.97 -18.51
N GLU A 52 7.85 4.95 -17.86
CA GLU A 52 9.29 4.71 -17.83
C GLU A 52 9.84 4.50 -19.24
N ALA A 53 9.20 3.66 -20.06
CA ALA A 53 9.59 3.48 -21.46
C ALA A 53 9.53 4.77 -22.30
N GLN A 54 8.57 5.67 -22.01
CA GLN A 54 8.52 6.99 -22.65
C GLN A 54 9.69 7.88 -22.20
N ILE A 55 9.99 7.91 -20.90
CA ILE A 55 11.13 8.67 -20.35
C ILE A 55 12.46 8.14 -20.90
N ASP A 56 12.60 6.83 -21.05
CA ASP A 56 13.81 6.21 -21.59
C ASP A 56 13.99 6.55 -23.07
N ALA A 57 12.90 6.66 -23.84
CA ALA A 57 12.93 7.06 -25.24
C ALA A 57 13.29 8.54 -25.43
N ASP A 58 12.67 9.43 -24.65
CA ASP A 58 12.81 10.88 -24.81
C ASP A 58 14.00 11.46 -24.00
N GLY A 59 14.47 10.73 -23.00
CA GLY A 59 15.44 11.15 -22.00
C GLY A 59 14.78 11.85 -20.79
N PRO A 60 15.45 11.84 -19.62
CA PRO A 60 14.91 12.44 -18.39
C PRO A 60 14.82 13.97 -18.44
N MET A 61 15.52 14.60 -19.38
CA MET A 61 15.54 16.04 -19.60
C MET A 61 15.21 16.33 -21.05
N LEU A 62 14.16 17.12 -21.27
CA LEU A 62 13.76 17.59 -22.59
C LEU A 62 14.34 18.96 -22.85
N THR A 63 14.97 19.14 -24.01
CA THR A 63 15.44 20.45 -24.47
C THR A 63 14.40 21.05 -25.40
N THR A 64 13.81 22.18 -25.01
CA THR A 64 12.84 22.91 -25.83
C THR A 64 13.52 23.60 -27.00
N GLU A 65 12.75 23.97 -28.03
CA GLU A 65 13.24 24.72 -29.21
C GLU A 65 13.93 26.05 -28.85
N ARG A 66 13.60 26.62 -27.68
CA ARG A 66 14.23 27.84 -27.15
C ARG A 66 15.53 27.57 -26.37
N GLY A 67 16.06 26.34 -26.42
CA GLY A 67 17.27 25.92 -25.69
C GLY A 67 17.08 25.76 -24.19
N THR A 68 15.86 25.88 -23.66
CA THR A 68 15.59 25.67 -22.23
C THR A 68 15.45 24.17 -21.96
N SER A 69 16.21 23.66 -21.00
CA SER A 69 16.10 22.27 -20.52
C SER A 69 15.06 22.16 -19.41
N LYS A 70 14.15 21.20 -19.50
CA LYS A 70 13.09 20.94 -18.52
C LYS A 70 13.01 19.45 -18.20
N PRO A 71 12.68 19.07 -16.96
CA PRO A 71 12.47 17.66 -16.61
C PRO A 71 11.31 17.07 -17.42
N HIS A 72 11.42 15.78 -17.75
CA HIS A 72 10.38 15.07 -18.49
C HIS A 72 9.04 15.12 -17.73
N PRO A 73 7.93 15.52 -18.38
CA PRO A 73 6.63 15.73 -17.72
C PRO A 73 6.05 14.43 -17.15
N GLY A 74 6.51 13.27 -17.61
CA GLY A 74 6.14 11.95 -17.09
C GLY A 74 6.77 11.62 -15.73
N LEU A 75 7.84 12.31 -15.28
CA LEU A 75 8.54 11.97 -14.03
C LEU A 75 7.64 12.01 -12.78
N PRO A 76 6.80 13.04 -12.57
CA PRO A 76 5.86 13.05 -11.44
C PRO A 76 4.82 11.92 -11.52
N ALA A 77 4.34 11.59 -12.72
CA ALA A 77 3.37 10.52 -12.94
C ALA A 77 3.99 9.15 -12.65
N LEU A 78 5.20 8.88 -13.15
CA LEU A 78 5.95 7.66 -12.85
C LEU A 78 6.11 7.47 -11.34
N ARG A 79 6.53 8.52 -10.63
CA ARG A 79 6.65 8.46 -9.17
C ARG A 79 5.32 8.15 -8.49
N GLY A 80 4.23 8.77 -8.94
CA GLY A 80 2.89 8.51 -8.43
C GLY A 80 2.46 7.05 -8.58
N GLU A 81 2.66 6.47 -9.76
CA GLU A 81 2.31 5.07 -10.03
C GLU A 81 3.21 4.08 -9.27
N VAL A 82 4.51 4.35 -9.17
CA VAL A 82 5.44 3.52 -8.37
C VAL A 82 5.06 3.54 -6.89
N GLU A 83 4.75 4.72 -6.34
CA GLU A 83 4.30 4.84 -4.94
C GLU A 83 2.95 4.15 -4.72
N LEU A 84 2.03 4.22 -5.68
CA LEU A 84 0.74 3.54 -5.62
C LEU A 84 0.92 2.02 -5.65
N ALA A 85 1.73 1.49 -6.58
CA ALA A 85 2.04 0.09 -6.69
C ALA A 85 2.64 -0.45 -5.38
N ALA A 86 3.64 0.25 -4.81
CA ALA A 86 4.26 -0.15 -3.54
C ALA A 86 3.24 -0.21 -2.38
N LYS A 87 2.32 0.74 -2.30
CA LYS A 87 1.26 0.74 -1.27
C LYS A 87 0.30 -0.43 -1.44
N LEU A 88 -0.07 -0.74 -2.69
CA LEU A 88 -0.98 -1.84 -3.01
C LEU A 88 -0.33 -3.20 -2.74
N THR A 89 0.94 -3.38 -3.08
CA THR A 89 1.75 -4.57 -2.75
C THR A 89 1.73 -4.81 -1.23
N VAL A 90 2.07 -3.80 -0.43
CA VAL A 90 2.10 -3.94 1.05
C VAL A 90 0.72 -4.29 1.60
N LEU A 91 -0.35 -3.70 1.04
CA LEU A 91 -1.71 -3.99 1.49
C LEU A 91 -2.14 -5.42 1.14
N LEU A 92 -1.86 -5.87 -0.08
CA LEU A 92 -2.25 -7.19 -0.56
C LEU A 92 -1.44 -8.29 0.13
N ASP A 93 -0.12 -8.09 0.29
CA ASP A 93 0.75 -8.98 1.07
C ASP A 93 0.20 -9.18 2.47
N LYS A 94 -0.13 -8.08 3.15
CA LYS A 94 -0.66 -8.14 4.52
C LYS A 94 -2.00 -8.87 4.58
N ARG A 95 -2.89 -8.66 3.61
CA ARG A 95 -4.20 -9.33 3.61
C ARG A 95 -4.07 -10.83 3.42
N ILE A 96 -3.20 -11.26 2.51
CA ILE A 96 -2.94 -12.69 2.28
C ILE A 96 -2.24 -13.30 3.50
N GLU A 97 -1.28 -12.61 4.11
CA GLU A 97 -0.63 -13.05 5.35
C GLU A 97 -1.63 -13.17 6.52
N ASP A 98 -2.47 -12.14 6.72
CA ASP A 98 -3.49 -12.14 7.77
C ASP A 98 -4.49 -13.29 7.55
N ALA A 99 -4.91 -13.54 6.31
CA ALA A 99 -5.81 -14.64 5.96
C ALA A 99 -5.17 -16.03 6.11
N ALA A 100 -3.90 -16.20 5.71
CA ALA A 100 -3.17 -17.47 5.82
C ALA A 100 -2.81 -17.83 7.28
N SER A 101 -2.65 -16.83 8.15
CA SER A 101 -2.18 -17.05 9.52
C SER A 101 -3.25 -17.55 10.49
N ASP A 102 -4.53 -17.59 10.08
CA ASP A 102 -5.72 -17.92 10.91
C ASP A 102 -5.79 -17.12 12.24
N GLN A 103 -4.99 -16.05 12.34
CA GLN A 103 -5.03 -15.09 13.44
C GLN A 103 -5.93 -13.94 13.03
N PRO A 104 -7.01 -13.65 13.77
CA PRO A 104 -7.89 -12.55 13.43
C PRO A 104 -7.07 -11.26 13.38
N ALA A 105 -7.01 -10.64 12.20
CA ALA A 105 -6.34 -9.38 11.94
C ALA A 105 -6.74 -8.35 13.01
N ASN A 106 -5.84 -8.13 13.98
CA ASN A 106 -5.85 -7.04 14.95
C ASN A 106 -7.24 -6.51 15.39
N ARG A 107 -7.74 -7.02 16.54
CA ARG A 107 -8.88 -6.50 17.35
C ARG A 107 -8.79 -5.01 17.79
N GLY A 108 -7.97 -4.17 17.17
CA GLY A 108 -7.65 -2.82 17.66
C GLY A 108 -7.53 -1.72 16.61
N GLY A 109 -8.02 -1.94 15.39
CA GLY A 109 -7.99 -0.94 14.32
C GLY A 109 -9.33 -0.82 13.59
N VAL A 110 -9.66 0.41 13.16
CA VAL A 110 -10.81 0.66 12.28
C VAL A 110 -10.61 -0.15 11.00
N ALA A 111 -11.58 -1.02 10.67
CA ALA A 111 -11.54 -1.86 9.49
C ALA A 111 -11.33 -1.00 8.23
N PRO A 112 -10.63 -1.51 7.20
CA PRO A 112 -10.62 -0.85 5.90
C PRO A 112 -12.08 -0.70 5.43
N PHE A 113 -12.46 0.51 5.00
CA PHE A 113 -13.84 0.96 4.68
C PHE A 113 -14.79 1.22 5.85
N ALA A 114 -14.39 0.96 7.10
CA ALA A 114 -15.12 1.54 8.21
C ALA A 114 -14.85 3.05 8.23
N THR A 115 -15.93 3.83 8.09
CA THR A 115 -15.91 5.27 8.26
C THR A 115 -15.25 5.56 9.60
N ARG A 116 -14.09 6.23 9.60
CA ARG A 116 -13.64 6.92 10.82
C ARG A 116 -14.81 7.81 11.19
N GLY A 117 -15.42 7.54 12.35
CA GLY A 117 -16.55 8.33 12.85
C GLY A 117 -16.25 9.81 12.66
N GLN A 118 -17.26 10.57 12.22
CA GLN A 118 -17.14 12.00 11.93
C GLN A 118 -16.27 12.67 13.00
N TYR A 119 -15.25 13.42 12.56
CA TYR A 119 -14.57 14.36 13.43
C TYR A 119 -15.65 15.33 13.91
N ARG A 120 -16.22 15.10 15.10
CA ARG A 120 -16.99 16.10 15.81
C ARG A 120 -16.03 17.24 16.11
N THR A 121 -16.00 18.26 15.26
CA THR A 121 -15.68 19.63 15.69
C THR A 121 -16.88 20.10 16.51
N GLY A 122 -16.97 19.58 17.73
CA GLY A 122 -17.92 20.01 18.74
C GLY A 122 -17.20 20.95 19.69
N THR A 123 -17.52 22.24 19.57
CA THR A 123 -17.67 23.11 20.74
C THR A 123 -18.60 22.41 21.74
N ASP A 124 -18.18 22.41 23.00
CA ASP A 124 -18.91 22.09 24.23
C ASP A 124 -19.74 20.80 24.25
N ASP A 125 -19.09 19.71 24.70
CA ASP A 125 -19.36 19.08 26.00
C ASP A 125 -18.61 17.75 26.09
N THR A 126 -17.58 17.68 26.93
CA THR A 126 -16.89 16.44 27.35
C THR A 126 -17.15 16.23 28.84
N PRO A 127 -17.24 14.98 29.35
CA PRO A 127 -16.08 14.07 29.42
C PRO A 127 -16.47 12.61 29.06
N ALA A 128 -15.59 11.67 28.69
CA ALA A 128 -14.30 11.37 29.29
C ALA A 128 -13.39 10.64 28.31
N ALA A 129 -12.20 11.19 28.11
CA ALA A 129 -11.05 10.41 27.68
C ALA A 129 -10.69 9.43 28.80
N VAL A 130 -10.64 8.13 28.50
CA VAL A 130 -9.96 7.15 29.34
C VAL A 130 -8.46 7.46 29.31
N ARG A 131 -8.03 8.38 30.19
CA ARG A 131 -6.62 8.65 30.47
C ARG A 131 -6.08 7.43 31.21
N LYS A 132 -5.23 6.64 30.53
CA LYS A 132 -4.40 5.63 31.20
C LYS A 132 -3.54 6.33 32.26
N PRO A 133 -3.50 5.86 33.52
CA PRO A 133 -2.64 6.46 34.53
C PRO A 133 -1.16 6.22 34.17
N ALA A 134 -0.35 7.27 34.35
CA ALA A 134 1.08 7.23 34.16
C ALA A 134 1.74 6.28 35.19
N ARG A 135 2.62 5.38 34.72
CA ARG A 135 3.46 4.53 35.57
C ARG A 135 4.35 5.42 36.44
N THR A 136 4.16 5.40 37.76
CA THR A 136 5.10 5.97 38.73
C THR A 136 6.33 5.05 38.89
N PRO A 137 7.56 5.61 38.93
CA PRO A 137 8.77 4.82 39.14
C PRO A 137 8.86 4.33 40.59
N ARG A 138 9.15 3.04 40.76
CA ARG A 138 9.28 2.35 42.04
C ARG A 138 10.54 2.83 42.77
N LYS A 139 10.38 3.58 43.86
CA LYS A 139 11.48 4.02 44.74
C LYS A 139 12.09 2.79 45.43
N ARG A 140 13.38 2.50 45.15
CA ARG A 140 14.21 1.57 45.94
C ARG A 140 14.30 2.11 47.37
N ARG A 141 14.14 1.23 48.37
CA ARG A 141 14.62 1.49 49.74
C ARG A 141 15.59 0.39 50.14
N GLN A 142 16.69 0.86 50.72
CA GLN A 142 17.71 0.12 51.48
C GLN A 142 17.08 -0.50 52.73
#